data_AF-A0A957TKL1-F1
#
_entry.id   AF-A0A957TKL1-F1
#
_cell.length_a   1.000
_cell.length_b   1.000
_cell.length_c   1.000
_cell.angle_alpha   90.00
_cell.angle_beta   90.00
_cell.angle_gamma   90.00
#
_symmetry.space_group_name_H-M   'P 1'
#
loop_
_entity.id
_entity.type
_entity.pdbx_description
1 polymer ?
#
loop_
_entity_poly.entity_id
_entity_poly.type
_entity_poly.pdbx_seq_one_letter_code
_entity_poly.pdbx_strand_id
1 'polypeptide(L)'
;TCMTCHSQIWNDSPMLAPVRASYRTGEPLVWNRVHNLPDYVYFNHGIHIQKGIGCTNCHGQVDTMPMMYKAEPMTMEWCLNCHRAPEEQIRPREEVFNMDYEPPLDQLALGRELVAQYHIPTERLTDCYVCHR
;
A
#
# COMPACT_ATOMS: atom_id res chain seq x y z
N THR A 1 16.35 -4.36 8.30
CA THR A 1 16.65 -5.56 7.48
C THR A 1 16.67 -6.80 8.35
N CYS A 2 16.26 -7.96 7.84
CA CYS A 2 15.93 -9.19 8.58
C CYS A 2 16.97 -9.63 9.64
N MET A 3 18.27 -9.59 9.28
CA MET A 3 19.36 -10.06 10.14
C MET A 3 19.70 -9.15 11.33
N THR A 4 19.12 -7.95 11.39
CA THR A 4 19.27 -7.05 12.54
C THR A 4 18.76 -7.73 13.82
N CYS A 5 17.66 -8.48 13.72
CA CYS A 5 17.09 -9.25 14.83
C CYS A 5 17.42 -10.75 14.71
N HIS A 6 17.33 -11.33 13.50
CA HIS A 6 17.50 -12.79 13.30
C HIS A 6 18.93 -13.30 13.39
N SER A 7 19.89 -12.43 13.72
CA SER A 7 21.20 -12.84 14.23
C SER A 7 21.13 -13.39 15.66
N GLN A 8 20.09 -13.04 16.42
CA GLN A 8 19.90 -13.42 17.83
C GLN A 8 18.56 -14.12 18.08
N ILE A 9 17.48 -13.69 17.40
CA ILE A 9 16.12 -14.20 17.61
C ILE A 9 15.77 -15.23 16.55
N TRP A 10 15.39 -16.44 16.99
CA TRP A 10 15.08 -17.58 16.11
C TRP A 10 16.19 -17.87 15.08
N ASN A 11 17.43 -17.60 15.46
CA ASN A 11 18.62 -17.74 14.62
C ASN A 11 18.82 -19.17 14.08
N ASP A 12 18.30 -20.19 14.78
CA ASP A 12 18.38 -21.60 14.36
C ASP A 12 17.10 -22.13 13.68
N SER A 13 16.07 -21.29 13.49
CA SER A 13 14.83 -21.72 12.83
C SER A 13 15.11 -22.20 11.40
N PRO A 14 14.60 -23.39 10.99
CA PRO A 14 14.76 -23.89 9.62
C PRO A 14 14.16 -22.96 8.57
N MET A 15 13.02 -22.32 8.87
CA MET A 15 12.33 -21.39 7.96
C MET A 15 13.17 -20.18 7.58
N LEU A 16 14.12 -19.78 8.44
CA LEU A 16 15.01 -18.64 8.23
C LEU A 16 16.35 -19.03 7.58
N ALA A 17 16.54 -20.30 7.22
CA ALA A 17 17.75 -20.74 6.53
C ALA A 17 18.04 -19.96 5.24
N PRO A 18 17.05 -19.65 4.37
CA PRO A 18 17.28 -18.81 3.19
C PRO A 18 17.78 -17.40 3.53
N VAL A 19 17.23 -16.79 4.59
CA VAL A 19 17.63 -15.44 5.04
C VAL A 19 19.10 -15.43 5.48
N ARG A 20 19.52 -16.45 6.24
CA ARG A 20 20.91 -16.59 6.69
C ARG A 20 21.86 -16.89 5.54
N ALA A 21 21.42 -17.68 4.56
CA ALA A 21 22.21 -17.97 3.35
C ALA A 21 22.42 -16.68 2.54
N SER A 22 21.34 -15.94 2.25
CA SER A 22 21.38 -14.65 1.56
C SER A 22 22.33 -13.65 2.24
N TYR A 23 22.31 -13.57 3.57
CA TYR A 23 23.22 -12.70 4.31
C TYR A 23 24.70 -13.10 4.19
N ARG A 24 25.00 -14.41 4.15
CA ARG A 24 26.38 -14.91 4.06
C ARG A 24 26.96 -14.80 2.66
N THR A 25 26.16 -15.06 1.63
CA THR A 25 26.62 -15.09 0.24
C THR A 25 26.51 -13.72 -0.44
N GLY A 26 25.67 -12.82 0.08
CA GLY A 26 25.33 -11.56 -0.57
C GLY A 26 24.31 -11.72 -1.71
N GLU A 27 23.85 -12.95 -2.00
CA GLU A 27 22.81 -13.20 -2.99
C GLU A 27 21.44 -12.77 -2.44
N PRO A 28 20.69 -11.89 -3.12
CA PRO A 28 19.39 -11.42 -2.63
C PRO A 28 18.35 -12.53 -2.54
N LEU A 29 17.46 -12.44 -1.55
CA LEU A 29 16.27 -13.28 -1.48
C LEU A 29 15.37 -13.05 -2.71
N VAL A 30 14.93 -14.14 -3.31
CA VAL A 30 13.96 -14.11 -4.42
C VAL A 30 12.55 -14.07 -3.84
N TRP A 31 12.00 -12.86 -3.75
CA TRP A 31 10.63 -12.65 -3.29
C TRP A 31 9.63 -12.80 -4.44
N ASN A 32 8.54 -13.51 -4.16
CA ASN A 32 7.38 -13.53 -5.05
C ASN A 32 6.56 -12.26 -4.84
N ARG A 33 6.52 -11.38 -5.84
CA ARG A 33 5.72 -10.16 -5.79
C ARG A 33 4.24 -10.49 -5.96
N VAL A 34 3.45 -10.25 -4.92
CA VAL A 34 2.00 -10.53 -4.88
C VAL A 34 1.20 -9.49 -5.68
N HIS A 35 1.50 -8.21 -5.47
CA HIS A 35 0.92 -7.08 -6.21
C HIS A 35 1.85 -6.70 -7.35
N ASN A 36 1.68 -7.36 -8.51
CA ASN A 36 2.46 -7.10 -9.71
C ASN A 36 1.57 -6.45 -10.78
N LEU A 37 1.57 -5.12 -10.84
CA LEU A 37 0.90 -4.38 -11.90
C LEU A 37 1.65 -4.57 -13.23
N PRO A 38 0.97 -4.44 -14.38
CA PRO A 38 1.63 -4.46 -15.68
C PRO A 38 2.66 -3.35 -15.82
N ASP A 39 3.74 -3.59 -16.56
CA ASP A 39 4.87 -2.65 -16.68
C ASP A 39 4.51 -1.31 -17.35
N TYR A 40 3.41 -1.26 -18.10
CA TYR A 40 2.87 -0.02 -18.69
C TYR A 40 2.04 0.82 -17.69
N VAL A 41 2.00 0.42 -16.41
CA VAL A 41 1.38 1.17 -15.32
C VAL A 41 2.46 1.65 -14.36
N TYR A 42 2.67 2.96 -14.34
CA TYR A 42 3.51 3.62 -13.37
C TYR A 42 2.73 3.93 -12.09
N PHE A 43 2.93 3.12 -11.05
CA PHE A 43 2.34 3.34 -9.73
C PHE A 43 3.31 4.07 -8.79
N ASN A 44 2.85 5.15 -8.15
CA ASN A 44 3.65 5.94 -7.21
C ASN A 44 3.07 5.83 -5.79
N HIS A 45 3.75 5.14 -4.87
CA HIS A 45 3.29 5.01 -3.48
C HIS A 45 3.25 6.34 -2.73
N GLY A 46 4.25 7.20 -2.96
CA GLY A 46 4.47 8.43 -2.18
C GLY A 46 3.32 9.42 -2.28
N ILE A 47 2.71 9.57 -3.47
CA ILE A 47 1.58 10.49 -3.65
C ILE A 47 0.33 10.01 -2.88
N HIS A 48 0.04 8.71 -2.88
CA HIS A 48 -1.13 8.16 -2.18
C HIS A 48 -1.03 8.36 -0.67
N ILE A 49 0.13 7.98 -0.09
CA ILE A 49 0.42 8.17 1.33
C ILE A 49 0.33 9.66 1.71
N GLN A 50 0.96 10.54 0.92
CA GLN A 50 0.94 11.99 1.19
C GLN A 50 -0.46 12.60 1.06
N LYS A 51 -1.33 12.02 0.23
CA LYS A 51 -2.71 12.47 0.05
C LYS A 51 -3.71 11.73 0.94
N GLY A 52 -3.25 10.97 1.93
CA GLY A 52 -4.14 10.40 2.95
C GLY A 52 -4.80 9.09 2.54
N ILE A 53 -4.20 8.32 1.63
CA ILE A 53 -4.65 6.94 1.34
C ILE A 53 -3.88 5.98 2.23
N GLY A 54 -4.61 5.23 3.06
CA GLY A 54 -4.04 4.25 3.98
C GLY A 54 -3.59 2.96 3.30
N CYS A 55 -2.68 2.22 3.94
CA CYS A 55 -2.22 0.94 3.43
C CYS A 55 -3.37 -0.08 3.27
N THR A 56 -4.32 -0.05 4.20
CA THR A 56 -5.46 -0.98 4.24
C THR A 56 -6.43 -0.79 3.09
N ASN A 57 -6.52 0.41 2.50
CA ASN A 57 -7.37 0.67 1.33
C ASN A 57 -6.97 -0.18 0.11
N CYS A 58 -5.68 -0.54 -0.01
CA CYS A 58 -5.16 -1.27 -1.17
C CYS A 58 -4.69 -2.70 -0.82
N HIS A 59 -4.10 -2.88 0.36
CA HIS A 59 -3.45 -4.14 0.73
C HIS A 59 -4.26 -4.98 1.72
N GLY A 60 -5.40 -4.47 2.22
CA GLY A 60 -6.17 -5.11 3.30
C GLY A 60 -5.44 -5.07 4.65
N GLN A 61 -5.92 -5.89 5.59
CA GLN A 61 -5.36 -6.00 6.95
C GLN A 61 -4.05 -6.80 6.99
N VAL A 62 -2.97 -6.24 6.44
CA VAL A 62 -1.66 -6.92 6.29
C VAL A 62 -1.04 -7.36 7.62
N ASP A 63 -1.40 -6.70 8.71
CA ASP A 63 -1.02 -7.04 10.08
C ASP A 63 -1.61 -8.39 10.55
N THR A 64 -2.74 -8.79 9.98
CA THR A 64 -3.39 -10.09 10.25
C THR A 64 -3.09 -11.15 9.18
N MET A 65 -2.32 -10.82 8.15
CA MET A 65 -1.98 -11.74 7.06
C MET A 65 -0.75 -12.61 7.44
N PRO A 66 -0.93 -13.91 7.74
CA PRO A 66 0.21 -14.80 7.98
C PRO A 66 1.06 -15.02 6.71
N MET A 67 0.47 -14.81 5.54
CA MET A 67 1.13 -14.79 4.24
C MET A 67 0.42 -13.75 3.36
N MET A 68 1.20 -12.92 2.68
CA MET A 68 0.65 -11.87 1.82
C MET A 68 -0.19 -12.47 0.68
N TYR A 69 -1.38 -11.92 0.48
CA TYR A 69 -2.24 -12.19 -0.67
C TYR A 69 -2.76 -10.88 -1.27
N LYS A 70 -3.43 -10.95 -2.43
CA LYS A 70 -4.10 -9.80 -3.03
C LYS A 70 -5.48 -9.63 -2.40
N ALA A 71 -5.60 -8.68 -1.48
CA ALA A 71 -6.90 -8.33 -0.89
C ALA A 71 -7.79 -7.64 -1.91
N GLU A 72 -7.21 -6.73 -2.70
CA GLU A 72 -7.88 -5.97 -3.74
C GLU A 72 -7.43 -6.41 -5.15
N PRO A 73 -8.28 -6.26 -6.17
CA PRO A 73 -8.04 -6.83 -7.49
C PRO A 73 -6.96 -6.10 -8.30
N MET A 74 -6.65 -4.84 -7.96
CA MET A 74 -5.68 -3.99 -8.69
C MET A 74 -5.98 -3.86 -10.19
N THR A 75 -7.26 -3.85 -10.55
CA THR A 75 -7.71 -3.61 -11.92
C THR A 75 -7.80 -2.11 -12.18
N MET A 76 -7.73 -1.71 -13.45
CA MET A 76 -7.87 -0.30 -13.85
C MET A 76 -9.17 0.32 -13.33
N GLU A 77 -10.30 -0.38 -13.47
CA GLU A 77 -11.60 0.14 -13.03
C GLU A 77 -11.65 0.33 -11.51
N TRP A 78 -11.04 -0.56 -10.73
CA TRP A 78 -10.94 -0.41 -9.29
C TRP A 78 -10.13 0.85 -8.91
N CYS A 79 -8.99 1.09 -9.56
CA CYS A 79 -8.23 2.33 -9.37
C CYS A 79 -9.04 3.56 -9.77
N LEU A 80 -9.73 3.52 -10.92
CA LEU A 80 -10.50 4.64 -11.44
C LEU A 80 -11.69 4.98 -10.56
N ASN A 81 -12.36 4.00 -9.94
CA ASN A 81 -13.43 4.26 -8.99
C ASN A 81 -12.95 5.10 -7.82
N CYS A 82 -11.80 4.76 -7.22
CA CYS A 82 -11.20 5.58 -6.18
C CYS A 82 -10.73 6.94 -6.70
N HIS A 83 -10.19 7.03 -7.92
CA HIS A 83 -9.74 8.30 -8.49
C HIS A 83 -10.91 9.25 -8.84
N ARG A 84 -12.10 8.71 -9.14
CA ARG A 84 -13.33 9.47 -9.40
C ARG A 84 -13.99 9.99 -8.12
N ALA A 85 -13.87 9.24 -7.02
CA ALA A 85 -14.47 9.58 -5.73
C ALA A 85 -13.48 9.32 -4.56
N PRO A 86 -12.35 10.06 -4.49
CA PRO A 86 -11.34 9.83 -3.45
C PRO A 86 -11.85 10.15 -2.05
N GLU A 87 -12.87 11.01 -1.90
CA GLU A 87 -13.50 11.35 -0.63
C GLU A 87 -14.08 10.14 0.12
N GLU A 88 -14.41 9.06 -0.59
CA GLU A 88 -14.93 7.83 0.02
C GLU A 88 -13.84 7.02 0.75
N GLN A 89 -12.56 7.26 0.42
CA GLN A 89 -11.44 6.40 0.85
C GLN A 89 -10.37 7.15 1.62
N ILE A 90 -10.29 8.47 1.44
CA ILE A 90 -9.29 9.33 2.05
C ILE A 90 -9.46 9.41 3.57
N ARG A 91 -8.34 9.41 4.28
CA ARG A 91 -8.28 9.54 5.72
C ARG A 91 -7.26 10.61 6.15
N PRO A 92 -7.31 11.06 7.40
CA PRO A 92 -6.29 11.94 7.96
C PRO A 92 -4.87 11.36 7.80
N ARG A 93 -3.86 12.21 7.57
CA ARG A 93 -2.48 11.77 7.23
C ARG A 93 -1.81 11.02 8.36
N GLU A 94 -2.14 11.39 9.59
CA GLU A 94 -1.68 10.75 10.82
C GLU A 94 -2.16 9.30 10.91
N GLU A 95 -3.33 8.99 10.33
CA GLU A 95 -3.97 7.68 10.35
C GLU A 95 -3.62 6.79 9.14
N VAL A 96 -2.76 7.25 8.22
CA VAL A 96 -2.38 6.50 7.01
C VAL A 96 -1.73 5.15 7.33
N PHE A 97 -0.95 5.09 8.41
CA PHE A 97 -0.30 3.86 8.87
C PHE A 97 -1.05 3.16 10.00
N ASN A 98 -2.21 3.68 10.41
CA ASN A 98 -3.07 3.01 11.37
C ASN A 98 -3.87 1.90 10.65
N MET A 99 -3.55 0.65 11.00
CA MET A 99 -4.17 -0.54 10.43
C MET A 99 -5.58 -0.78 10.96
N ASP A 100 -5.91 -0.22 12.13
CA ASP A 100 -7.20 -0.35 12.80
C ASP A 100 -8.10 0.88 12.57
N TYR A 101 -7.75 1.74 11.61
CA TYR A 101 -8.55 2.92 11.30
C TYR A 101 -9.94 2.51 10.79
N GLU A 102 -10.96 2.93 11.51
CA GLU A 102 -12.35 2.84 11.10
C GLU A 102 -12.82 4.20 10.56
N PRO A 103 -13.36 4.26 9.32
CA PRO A 103 -13.95 5.49 8.81
C PRO A 103 -15.05 6.02 9.74
N PRO A 104 -15.15 7.36 9.94
CA PRO A 104 -16.24 7.94 10.70
C PRO A 104 -17.59 7.66 10.04
N LEU A 105 -18.67 7.81 10.82
CA LEU A 105 -20.04 7.63 10.33
C LEU A 105 -20.35 8.51 9.10
N ASP A 106 -19.79 9.72 9.04
CA ASP A 106 -19.90 10.62 7.90
C ASP A 106 -18.55 10.77 7.17
N GLN A 107 -18.10 9.66 6.57
CA GLN A 107 -16.88 9.63 5.76
C GLN A 107 -16.92 10.64 4.60
N LEU A 108 -18.07 10.90 4.00
CA LEU A 108 -18.17 11.83 2.87
C LEU A 108 -17.90 13.28 3.29
N ALA A 109 -18.40 13.71 4.46
CA ALA A 109 -18.11 15.04 4.98
C ALA A 109 -16.61 15.22 5.24
N LEU A 110 -15.99 14.29 5.98
CA LEU A 110 -14.56 14.32 6.24
C LEU A 110 -13.76 14.25 4.95
N GLY A 111 -14.11 13.33 4.05
CA GLY A 111 -13.38 13.10 2.82
C GLY A 111 -13.35 14.34 1.92
N ARG A 112 -14.48 15.05 1.79
CA ARG A 112 -14.55 16.30 1.03
C ARG A 112 -13.71 17.41 1.66
N GLU A 113 -13.70 17.51 2.99
CA GLU A 113 -12.82 18.44 3.71
C GLU A 113 -11.35 18.12 3.41
N LEU A 114 -10.95 16.84 3.51
CA LEU A 114 -9.58 16.40 3.26
C LEU A 114 -9.16 16.58 1.80
N VAL A 115 -10.04 16.29 0.84
CA VAL A 115 -9.78 16.55 -0.60
C VAL A 115 -9.46 18.02 -0.84
N ALA A 116 -10.22 18.93 -0.24
CA ALA A 116 -9.98 20.36 -0.32
C ALA A 116 -8.68 20.76 0.40
N GLN A 117 -8.49 20.33 1.66
CA GLN A 117 -7.32 20.65 2.48
C GLN A 117 -6.02 20.14 1.84
N TYR A 118 -6.05 18.96 1.24
CA TYR A 118 -4.89 18.34 0.61
C TYR A 118 -4.72 18.74 -0.85
N HIS A 119 -5.56 19.62 -1.38
CA HIS A 119 -5.48 20.14 -2.74
C HIS A 119 -5.38 19.01 -3.78
N ILE A 120 -6.32 18.06 -3.71
CA ILE A 120 -6.35 16.91 -4.61
C ILE A 120 -7.04 17.32 -5.93
N PRO A 121 -6.37 17.20 -7.09
CA PRO A 121 -6.91 17.67 -8.36
C PRO A 121 -7.85 16.64 -8.99
N THR A 122 -9.03 16.43 -8.38
CA THR A 122 -10.02 15.40 -8.76
C THR A 122 -10.37 15.40 -10.26
N GLU A 123 -10.45 16.57 -10.88
CA GLU A 123 -10.77 16.76 -12.31
C GLU A 123 -9.77 16.08 -13.28
N ARG A 124 -8.57 15.74 -12.83
CA ARG A 124 -7.47 15.23 -13.69
C ARG A 124 -6.95 13.88 -13.24
N LEU A 125 -7.48 13.30 -12.18
CA LEU A 125 -6.98 12.03 -11.63
C LEU A 125 -7.17 10.85 -12.58
N THR A 126 -8.06 10.97 -13.56
CA THR A 126 -8.37 9.93 -14.55
C THR A 126 -7.69 10.15 -15.90
N ASP A 127 -6.84 11.18 -16.04
CA ASP A 127 -6.09 11.39 -17.27
C ASP A 127 -5.08 10.25 -17.48
N CYS A 128 -4.96 9.72 -18.71
CA CYS A 128 -4.11 8.55 -18.97
C CYS A 128 -2.66 8.73 -18.51
N TYR A 129 -2.10 9.95 -18.60
CA TYR A 129 -0.72 10.24 -18.21
C TYR A 129 -0.46 10.11 -16.70
N VAL A 130 -1.52 10.07 -15.87
CA VAL A 130 -1.40 9.84 -14.43
C VAL A 130 -0.75 8.48 -14.18
N CYS A 131 -1.14 7.45 -14.94
CA CYS A 131 -0.73 6.06 -14.77
C CYS A 131 0.09 5.49 -15.94
N HIS A 132 -0.14 5.94 -17.16
CA HIS A 132 0.49 5.41 -18.38
C HIS A 132 1.50 6.41 -18.92
N ARG A 133 2.80 6.12 -18.70
CA ARG A 133 3.93 6.99 -19.04
C ARG A 133 4.99 6.23 -19.80
#